data_AF-A0A9J6FZH5-F1
#
_entry.id   AF-A0A9J6FZH5-F1
#
_cell.length_a   1.000
_cell.length_b   1.000
_cell.length_c   1.000
_cell.angle_alpha   90.00
_cell.angle_beta   90.00
_cell.angle_gamma   90.00
#
_symmetry.space_group_name_H-M   'P 1'
#
loop_
_entity.id
_entity.type
_entity.pdbx_description
1 polymer ?
#
loop_
_entity_poly.entity_id
_entity_poly.type
_entity_poly.pdbx_seq_one_letter_code
_entity_poly.pdbx_strand_id
1 'polypeptide(L)'
;MGNAVIDVVSLLRYGEFLFNLGLMDRRQATVMQEGCDKAAGMIHDGDYEEAFPLLVSLIYGVIADLPTYFGNVTGYSYAYNYLLTEEPEANQRYESFVKSPAVRRAIHVGEQEFKKNNIAIATDLGEDLLTSSKEEFTVLLDNYKVFISCNLSV
;
A
#
# COMPACT_ATOMS: atom_id res chain seq x y z
N MET A 1 0.03 -12.31 10.54
CA MET A 1 0.32 -11.21 9.61
C MET A 1 -0.93 -10.94 8.80
N GLY A 2 -1.56 -9.78 8.98
CA GLY A 2 -2.77 -9.38 8.25
C GLY A 2 -2.44 -8.39 7.14
N ASN A 3 -2.99 -8.60 5.94
CA ASN A 3 -2.78 -7.76 4.75
C ASN A 3 -1.31 -7.43 4.50
N ALA A 4 -0.41 -8.40 4.69
CA ALA A 4 1.02 -8.19 4.63
C ALA A 4 1.54 -8.25 3.18
N VAL A 5 2.48 -7.36 2.87
CA VAL A 5 3.32 -7.43 1.67
C VAL A 5 4.60 -8.18 2.04
N ILE A 6 4.75 -9.41 1.54
CA ILE A 6 5.94 -10.25 1.76
C ILE A 6 6.78 -10.32 0.48
N ASP A 7 6.10 -10.43 -0.65
CA ASP A 7 6.70 -10.48 -1.98
C ASP A 7 5.83 -9.63 -2.91
N VAL A 8 6.29 -8.43 -3.28
CA VAL A 8 5.50 -7.50 -4.09
C VAL A 8 5.16 -8.12 -5.44
N VAL A 9 6.12 -8.78 -6.09
CA VAL A 9 5.93 -9.37 -7.43
C VAL A 9 4.76 -10.36 -7.45
N SER A 10 4.61 -11.22 -6.43
CA SER A 10 3.46 -12.13 -6.31
C SER A 10 2.11 -11.41 -6.15
N LEU A 11 2.11 -10.15 -5.72
CA LEU A 11 0.90 -9.33 -5.52
C LEU A 11 0.52 -8.50 -6.75
N LEU A 12 1.41 -8.35 -7.75
CA LEU A 12 1.20 -7.51 -8.94
C LEU A 12 0.21 -8.11 -9.96
N ARG A 13 -1.00 -8.45 -9.50
CA ARG A 13 -2.12 -8.98 -10.29
C ARG A 13 -3.38 -8.09 -10.21
N TYR A 14 -3.17 -6.79 -9.97
CA TYR A 14 -4.25 -5.84 -9.69
C TYR A 14 -5.24 -5.70 -10.85
N GLY A 15 -4.80 -5.83 -12.10
CA GLY A 15 -5.71 -5.71 -13.25
C GLY A 15 -6.80 -6.80 -13.23
N GLU A 16 -6.41 -8.06 -13.10
CA GLU A 16 -7.36 -9.18 -13.01
C GLU A 16 -8.23 -9.09 -11.76
N PHE A 17 -7.64 -8.77 -10.61
CA PHE A 17 -8.37 -8.64 -9.36
C PHE A 17 -9.48 -7.57 -9.45
N LEU A 18 -9.15 -6.38 -9.93
CA LEU A 18 -10.09 -5.27 -10.04
C LEU A 18 -11.15 -5.47 -11.13
N PHE A 19 -10.81 -6.17 -12.22
CA PHE A 19 -11.78 -6.61 -13.22
C PHE A 19 -12.81 -7.57 -12.61
N ASN A 20 -12.34 -8.57 -11.85
CA ASN A 20 -13.21 -9.57 -11.23
C ASN A 20 -14.15 -8.97 -10.17
N LEU A 21 -13.74 -7.87 -9.52
CA LEU A 21 -14.60 -7.08 -8.63
C LEU A 21 -15.60 -6.18 -9.38
N GLY A 22 -15.48 -6.05 -10.70
CA GLY A 22 -16.28 -5.13 -11.52
C GLY A 22 -15.93 -3.65 -11.33
N LEU A 23 -14.78 -3.35 -10.72
CA LEU A 23 -14.30 -1.97 -10.50
C LEU A 23 -13.63 -1.39 -11.75
N MET A 24 -13.13 -2.25 -12.63
CA MET A 24 -12.54 -1.86 -13.91
C MET A 24 -13.18 -2.61 -15.07
N ASP A 25 -13.33 -1.93 -16.20
CA ASP A 25 -13.60 -2.61 -17.47
C ASP A 25 -12.35 -3.36 -17.97
N ARG A 26 -12.51 -4.19 -19.00
CA ARG A 26 -11.41 -4.99 -19.54
C ARG A 26 -10.23 -4.15 -20.04
N ARG A 27 -10.49 -2.99 -20.63
CA ARG A 27 -9.43 -2.11 -21.16
C ARG A 27 -8.65 -1.47 -20.01
N GLN A 28 -9.35 -0.98 -18.99
CA GLN A 28 -8.73 -0.41 -17.79
C GLN A 28 -7.90 -1.45 -17.05
N ALA A 29 -8.45 -2.65 -16.89
CA ALA A 29 -7.75 -3.77 -16.27
C ALA A 29 -6.49 -4.19 -17.03
N THR A 30 -6.53 -4.18 -18.38
CA THR A 30 -5.34 -4.42 -19.20
C THR A 30 -4.25 -3.39 -18.93
N VAL A 31 -4.58 -2.09 -18.91
CA VAL A 31 -3.58 -1.04 -18.62
C VAL A 31 -2.99 -1.18 -17.22
N MET A 32 -3.83 -1.49 -16.22
CA MET A 32 -3.36 -1.77 -14.86
C MET A 32 -2.39 -2.96 -14.83
N GLN A 33 -2.73 -4.06 -15.51
CA GLN A 33 -1.88 -5.26 -15.53
C GLN A 33 -0.58 -5.04 -16.31
N GLU A 34 -0.60 -4.32 -17.43
CA GLU A 34 0.61 -3.95 -18.16
C GLU A 34 1.58 -3.12 -17.29
N GLY A 35 1.04 -2.21 -16.48
CA GLY A 35 1.82 -1.46 -15.50
C GLY A 35 2.42 -2.36 -14.41
N CYS A 36 1.64 -3.31 -13.91
CA CYS A 36 2.07 -4.32 -12.94
C CYS A 36 3.19 -5.20 -13.50
N ASP A 37 3.03 -5.72 -14.71
CA ASP A 37 4.00 -6.59 -15.37
C ASP A 37 5.31 -5.84 -15.66
N LYS A 38 5.21 -4.56 -16.05
CA LYS A 38 6.38 -3.70 -16.24
C LYS A 38 7.13 -3.46 -14.93
N ALA A 39 6.41 -3.15 -13.85
CA ALA A 39 7.02 -2.99 -12.52
C ALA A 39 7.67 -4.29 -12.04
N ALA A 40 7.03 -5.45 -12.26
CA ALA A 40 7.61 -6.76 -11.94
C ALA A 40 8.94 -7.00 -12.68
N GLY A 41 9.01 -6.64 -13.97
CA GLY A 41 10.24 -6.72 -14.76
C GLY A 41 11.35 -5.82 -14.20
N MET A 42 11.04 -4.56 -13.88
CA MET A 42 12.00 -3.64 -13.26
C MET A 42 12.52 -4.16 -11.92
N ILE A 43 11.63 -4.68 -11.06
CA ILE A 43 12.00 -5.28 -9.76
C ILE A 43 12.93 -6.49 -9.95
N HIS A 44 12.66 -7.32 -10.95
CA HIS A 44 13.51 -8.46 -11.28
C HIS A 44 14.92 -8.04 -11.72
N ASP A 45 15.03 -6.93 -12.45
CA ASP A 45 16.29 -6.42 -12.98
C ASP A 45 17.06 -5.54 -11.96
N GLY A 46 16.46 -5.26 -10.80
CA GLY A 46 17.03 -4.41 -9.74
C GLY A 46 16.78 -2.92 -9.92
N ASP A 47 15.94 -2.53 -10.88
CA ASP A 47 15.60 -1.15 -11.23
C ASP A 47 14.51 -0.60 -10.28
N TYR A 48 14.82 -0.54 -8.98
CA TYR A 48 13.86 -0.13 -7.94
C TYR A 48 13.48 1.35 -8.01
N GLU A 49 14.43 2.20 -8.46
CA GLU A 49 14.23 3.65 -8.59
C GLU A 49 13.12 3.98 -9.61
N GLU A 50 12.96 3.17 -10.66
CA GLU A 50 11.89 3.30 -11.64
C GLU A 50 10.63 2.51 -11.27
N ALA A 51 10.79 1.34 -10.66
CA ALA A 51 9.67 0.48 -10.29
C ALA A 51 8.78 1.12 -9.21
N PHE A 52 9.37 1.75 -8.19
CA PHE A 52 8.63 2.30 -7.06
C PHE A 52 7.69 3.44 -7.49
N PRO A 53 8.14 4.48 -8.20
CA PRO A 53 7.26 5.53 -8.71
C PRO A 53 6.16 5.01 -9.63
N LEU A 54 6.45 3.96 -10.43
CA LEU A 54 5.43 3.33 -11.27
C LEU A 54 4.31 2.71 -10.41
N LEU A 55 4.65 1.92 -9.38
CA LEU A 55 3.67 1.31 -8.49
C LEU A 55 2.89 2.34 -7.65
N VAL A 56 3.56 3.41 -7.21
CA VAL A 56 2.90 4.56 -6.58
C VAL A 56 1.87 5.18 -7.53
N SER A 57 2.21 5.36 -8.80
CA SER A 57 1.29 5.93 -9.80
C SER A 57 0.11 5.00 -10.14
N LEU A 58 0.28 3.68 -10.00
CA LEU A 58 -0.77 2.70 -10.30
C LEU A 58 -1.75 2.55 -9.14
N ILE A 59 -1.24 2.33 -7.92
CA ILE A 59 -2.09 1.91 -6.79
C ILE A 59 -1.59 2.34 -5.40
N TYR A 60 -0.28 2.50 -5.19
CA TYR A 60 0.31 2.83 -3.89
C TYR A 60 0.37 4.33 -3.57
N GLY A 61 -0.35 5.17 -4.31
CA GLY A 61 -0.36 6.63 -4.14
C GLY A 61 -0.67 7.12 -2.73
N VAL A 62 -1.39 6.37 -1.90
CA VAL A 62 -1.64 6.71 -0.49
C VAL A 62 -0.34 6.85 0.31
N ILE A 63 0.70 6.09 -0.04
CA ILE A 63 2.02 6.14 0.60
C ILE A 63 2.69 7.52 0.37
N ALA A 64 2.40 8.15 -0.77
CA ALA A 64 2.99 9.41 -1.20
C ALA A 64 1.99 10.60 -1.24
N ASP A 65 0.74 10.39 -0.84
CA ASP A 65 -0.36 11.35 -1.02
C ASP A 65 -0.54 11.81 -2.48
N LEU A 66 -0.43 10.86 -3.42
CA LEU A 66 -0.50 11.09 -4.87
C LEU A 66 -1.72 10.41 -5.51
N PRO A 67 -2.29 10.99 -6.58
CA PRO A 67 -3.34 10.35 -7.35
C PRO A 67 -2.83 9.08 -8.04
N THR A 68 -3.69 8.10 -8.20
CA THR A 68 -3.36 6.80 -8.80
C THR A 68 -4.20 6.50 -10.02
N TYR A 69 -3.71 5.60 -10.88
CA TYR A 69 -4.51 5.06 -11.97
C TYR A 69 -5.78 4.40 -11.43
N PHE A 70 -5.67 3.60 -10.36
CA PHE A 70 -6.82 3.04 -9.64
C PHE A 70 -7.86 4.11 -9.29
N GLY A 71 -7.46 5.18 -8.59
CA GLY A 71 -8.39 6.23 -8.17
C GLY A 71 -8.98 6.99 -9.36
N ASN A 72 -8.18 7.24 -10.40
CA ASN A 72 -8.65 7.96 -11.59
C ASN A 72 -9.71 7.19 -12.38
N VAL A 73 -9.61 5.86 -12.48
CA VAL A 73 -10.55 5.06 -13.28
C VAL A 73 -11.77 4.59 -12.49
N THR A 74 -11.62 4.38 -11.18
CA THR A 74 -12.69 3.89 -10.32
C THR A 74 -13.46 5.02 -9.62
N GLY A 75 -12.82 6.18 -9.42
CA GLY A 75 -13.30 7.26 -8.56
C GLY A 75 -13.03 7.05 -7.06
N TYR A 76 -12.27 6.01 -6.69
CA TYR A 76 -12.01 5.68 -5.28
C TYR A 76 -10.78 6.45 -4.77
N SER A 77 -10.84 6.94 -3.54
CA SER A 77 -9.70 7.51 -2.81
C SER A 77 -9.18 6.58 -1.71
N TYR A 78 -9.83 5.43 -1.47
CA TYR A 78 -9.52 4.52 -0.37
C TYR A 78 -9.27 3.08 -0.84
N ALA A 79 -8.00 2.72 -1.04
CA ALA A 79 -7.60 1.39 -1.51
C ALA A 79 -7.66 0.30 -0.42
N TYR A 80 -7.76 0.65 0.86
CA TYR A 80 -7.74 -0.33 1.96
C TYR A 80 -9.06 -1.09 2.15
N ASN A 81 -10.14 -0.67 1.51
CA ASN A 81 -11.40 -1.40 1.51
C ASN A 81 -12.19 -1.09 0.23
N TYR A 82 -12.24 -2.02 -0.71
CA TYR A 82 -12.95 -1.83 -1.98
C TYR A 82 -14.49 -1.72 -1.84
N LEU A 83 -15.06 -1.90 -0.64
CA LEU A 83 -16.48 -1.61 -0.38
C LEU A 83 -16.73 -0.13 -0.07
N LEU A 84 -15.67 0.66 0.12
CA LEU A 84 -15.72 2.05 0.49
C LEU A 84 -14.97 2.89 -0.54
N THR A 85 -15.64 3.89 -1.11
CA THR A 85 -15.03 4.78 -2.09
C THR A 85 -14.08 5.79 -1.46
N GLU A 86 -14.24 6.08 -0.17
CA GLU A 86 -13.48 7.09 0.59
C GLU A 86 -13.13 6.58 1.99
N GLU A 87 -12.11 7.18 2.61
CA GLU A 87 -11.71 6.83 3.97
C GLU A 87 -12.84 7.20 4.95
N PRO A 88 -13.30 6.27 5.82
CA PRO A 88 -14.27 6.61 6.86
C PRO A 88 -13.76 7.72 7.78
N GLU A 89 -14.59 8.73 8.05
CA GLU A 89 -14.27 9.82 8.97
C GLU A 89 -13.80 9.32 10.35
N ALA A 90 -14.35 8.18 10.81
CA ALA A 90 -13.94 7.54 12.06
C ALA A 90 -12.44 7.21 12.11
N ASN A 91 -11.82 6.89 10.97
CA ASN A 91 -10.39 6.58 10.87
C ASN A 91 -9.51 7.82 11.04
N GLN A 92 -10.07 9.03 11.00
CA GLN A 92 -9.33 10.29 11.15
C GLN A 92 -9.48 10.88 12.57
N ARG A 93 -10.48 10.43 13.34
CA ARG A 93 -10.78 10.99 14.67
C ARG A 93 -9.65 10.84 15.68
N TYR A 94 -8.85 9.77 15.56
CA TYR A 94 -7.72 9.54 16.47
C TYR A 94 -6.64 10.61 16.33
N GLU A 95 -6.49 11.23 15.16
CA GLU A 95 -5.48 12.26 14.94
C GLU A 95 -5.74 13.50 15.80
N SER A 96 -7.00 13.94 15.87
CA SER A 96 -7.41 15.04 16.75
C SER A 96 -7.23 14.68 18.22
N PHE A 97 -7.49 13.42 18.59
CA PHE A 97 -7.30 12.92 19.95
C PHE A 97 -5.82 12.96 20.37
N VAL A 98 -4.93 12.38 19.56
CA VAL A 98 -3.49 12.32 19.88
C VAL A 98 -2.81 13.69 19.86
N LYS A 99 -3.33 14.63 19.05
CA LYS A 99 -2.85 16.03 19.00
C LYS A 99 -3.36 16.88 20.17
N SER A 100 -4.33 16.41 20.96
CA SER A 100 -4.88 17.20 22.07
C SER A 100 -3.83 17.50 23.16
N PRO A 101 -3.84 18.69 23.80
CA PRO A 101 -2.84 19.03 24.82
C PRO A 101 -2.83 18.07 26.01
N ALA A 102 -4.00 17.54 26.40
CA ALA A 102 -4.10 16.58 27.48
C ALA A 102 -3.39 15.26 27.15
N VAL A 103 -3.64 14.70 25.96
CA VAL A 103 -3.00 13.45 25.52
C VAL A 103 -1.51 13.67 25.33
N ARG A 104 -1.09 14.72 24.62
CA ARG A 104 0.33 15.03 24.40
C ARG A 104 1.15 15.12 25.70
N ARG A 105 0.59 15.75 26.75
CA ARG A 105 1.22 15.78 28.08
C ARG A 105 1.27 14.40 28.72
N ALA A 106 0.21 13.61 28.61
CA ALA A 106 0.11 12.28 29.21
C ALA A 106 1.07 11.26 28.58
N ILE A 107 1.35 11.37 27.27
CA ILE A 107 2.29 10.49 26.56
C ILE A 107 3.71 11.08 26.42
N HIS A 108 3.97 12.23 27.06
CA HIS A 108 5.29 12.86 27.16
C HIS A 108 6.00 13.15 25.82
N VAL A 109 5.27 13.53 24.76
CA VAL A 109 5.85 13.78 23.41
C VAL A 109 6.48 15.18 23.23
N GLY A 110 6.37 16.05 24.24
CA GLY A 110 6.93 17.41 24.19
C GLY A 110 6.36 18.23 23.02
N GLU A 111 7.25 18.89 22.27
CA GLU A 111 6.92 19.71 21.09
C GLU A 111 6.89 18.94 19.77
N GLN A 112 7.10 17.61 19.79
CA GLN A 112 7.16 16.80 18.56
C GLN A 112 5.81 16.83 17.83
N GLU A 113 5.82 17.19 16.55
CA GLU A 113 4.65 17.16 15.70
C GLU A 113 4.20 15.71 15.43
N PHE A 114 2.90 15.44 15.50
CA PHE A 114 2.34 14.17 15.05
C PHE A 114 2.07 14.24 13.54
N LYS A 115 2.66 13.33 12.78
CA LYS A 115 2.40 13.11 11.36
C LYS A 115 1.89 11.70 11.14
N LYS A 116 0.72 11.55 10.50
CA LYS A 116 0.14 10.23 10.15
C LYS A 116 1.04 9.50 9.15
N ASN A 117 1.49 10.20 8.10
CA ASN A 117 2.38 9.70 7.07
C ASN A 117 3.62 10.60 6.96
N ASN A 118 4.74 10.02 6.54
CA ASN A 118 5.95 10.76 6.21
C ASN A 118 6.46 10.33 4.83
N ILE A 119 6.21 11.17 3.82
CA ILE A 119 6.54 10.88 2.42
C ILE A 119 8.05 10.69 2.23
N ALA A 120 8.88 11.45 2.96
CA ALA A 120 10.33 11.30 2.84
C ALA A 120 10.79 9.88 3.24
N ILE A 121 10.30 9.37 4.36
CA ILE A 121 10.60 8.00 4.80
C ILE A 121 10.05 6.98 3.79
N ALA A 122 8.85 7.20 3.27
CA ALA A 122 8.27 6.30 2.28
C ALA A 122 9.08 6.25 0.97
N THR A 123 9.63 7.38 0.53
CA THR A 123 10.51 7.45 -0.64
C THR A 123 11.86 6.81 -0.34
N ASP A 124 12.46 7.11 0.81
CA ASP A 124 13.76 6.56 1.23
C ASP A 124 13.72 5.03 1.38
N LEU A 125 12.57 4.46 1.75
CA LEU A 125 12.34 3.01 1.88
C LEU A 125 11.71 2.38 0.62
N GLY A 126 11.69 3.09 -0.51
CA GLY A 126 11.04 2.61 -1.73
C GLY A 126 11.60 1.26 -2.21
N GLU A 127 12.92 1.11 -2.18
CA GLU A 127 13.62 -0.15 -2.51
C GLU A 127 13.29 -1.28 -1.52
N ASP A 128 13.33 -0.99 -0.21
CA ASP A 128 12.99 -1.98 0.83
C ASP A 128 11.56 -2.53 0.66
N LEU A 129 10.62 -1.67 0.25
CA LEU A 129 9.23 -2.08 0.01
C LEU A 129 9.09 -3.04 -1.17
N LEU A 130 9.96 -2.93 -2.18
CA LEU A 130 9.93 -3.77 -3.37
C LEU A 130 10.78 -5.03 -3.24
N THR A 131 11.71 -5.05 -2.31
CA THR A 131 12.56 -6.19 -2.03
C THR A 131 11.75 -7.32 -1.38
N SER A 132 11.87 -8.53 -1.94
CA SER A 132 11.14 -9.70 -1.44
C SER A 132 11.72 -10.18 -0.11
N SER A 133 10.86 -10.40 0.89
CA SER A 133 11.22 -11.03 2.17
C SER A 133 10.86 -12.53 2.21
N LYS A 134 10.67 -13.15 1.04
CA LYS A 134 10.15 -14.52 0.92
C LYS A 134 11.08 -15.57 1.53
N GLU A 135 12.40 -15.38 1.43
CA GLU A 135 13.38 -16.32 1.97
C GLU A 135 13.40 -16.27 3.50
N GLU A 136 13.44 -15.07 4.09
CA GLU A 136 13.32 -14.85 5.54
C GLU A 136 12.00 -15.39 6.07
N PHE A 137 10.92 -15.16 5.31
CA PHE A 137 9.61 -15.68 5.67
C PHE A 137 9.57 -17.21 5.67
N THR A 138 10.27 -17.86 4.73
CA THR A 138 10.36 -19.33 4.68
C THR A 138 11.08 -19.87 5.91
N VAL A 139 12.17 -19.23 6.35
CA VAL A 139 12.84 -19.60 7.61
C VAL A 139 11.88 -19.52 8.80
N LEU A 140 11.02 -18.50 8.86
CA LEU A 140 10.01 -18.40 9.91
C LEU A 140 8.96 -19.51 9.82
N LEU A 141 8.51 -19.87 8.63
CA LEU A 141 7.55 -20.96 8.43
C LEU A 141 8.10 -22.32 8.89
N ASP A 142 9.39 -22.56 8.69
CA ASP A 142 10.04 -23.81 9.11
C ASP A 142 10.18 -23.93 10.64
N ASN A 143 10.16 -22.81 11.36
CA ASN A 143 10.47 -22.77 12.79
C ASN A 143 9.29 -22.33 13.67
N TYR A 144 8.26 -21.70 13.09
CA TYR A 144 7.16 -21.09 13.83
C TYR A 144 5.82 -21.32 13.14
N LYS A 145 4.76 -21.38 13.96
CA LYS A 145 3.38 -21.33 13.43
C LYS A 145 3.09 -19.90 13.00
N VAL A 146 2.86 -19.71 11.71
CA VAL A 146 2.48 -18.41 11.14
C VAL A 146 1.03 -18.42 10.70
N PHE A 147 0.29 -17.36 11.03
CA PHE A 147 -1.05 -17.10 10.52
C PHE A 147 -1.00 -15.93 9.52
N ILE A 148 -1.43 -16.16 8.28
CA ILE A 148 -1.57 -15.12 7.25
C ILE A 148 -3.05 -14.91 6.98
N SER A 149 -3.51 -13.65 6.95
CA SER A 149 -4.89 -13.30 6.59
C SER A 149 -4.92 -12.14 5.60
N CYS A 150 -5.81 -12.22 4.62
CA CYS A 150 -6.11 -11.12 3.69
C CYS A 150 -7.62 -10.85 3.71
N ASN A 151 -8.05 -9.59 3.56
CA ASN A 151 -9.46 -9.20 3.53
C ASN A 151 -9.77 -8.24 2.36
N LEU A 152 -10.69 -7.29 2.58
CA LEU A 152 -11.28 -6.39 1.58
C LEU A 152 -10.31 -5.34 0.99
N SER A 153 -9.01 -5.42 1.27
CA SER A 153 -8.02 -4.49 0.73
C SER A 153 -7.78 -4.74 -0.77
N VAL A 154 -7.59 -3.66 -1.52
CA VAL A 154 -7.06 -3.69 -2.88
C VAL A 154 -5.54 -3.77 -2.81
#